data_AF-A0A7J2I004-F1
#
_entry.id   AF-A0A7J2I004-F1
#
_cell.length_a   1.000
_cell.length_b   1.000
_cell.length_c   1.000
_cell.angle_alpha   90.00
_cell.angle_beta   90.00
_cell.angle_gamma   90.00
#
_symmetry.space_group_name_H-M   'P 1'
#
loop_
_entity.id
_entity.type
_entity.pdbx_description
1 polymer ?
#
loop_
_entity_poly.entity_id
_entity_poly.type
_entity_poly.pdbx_seq_one_letter_code
_entity_poly.pdbx_strand_id
1 'polypeptide(L)'
;MFAVGHFALGYISSKLTAEVTKTRLNIPLALTLSIIPDVDILIPFLEHRGPTHSIITAIIIFIPLFTVWRSKVLPYFVALVQHSLIGDFIAGGRIQLLWPFTHQVYGIEVSIKSSTNMALEWILFLTSVIILWKSRDIQTFLQPHNSNLLLFIPTFTVLLPTFLAYPLDVPLALLPPHILFLTLFSVSLLIDVKRISHDFHTTNNKDCSKRKMH
;
A
#
# COMPACT_ATOMS: atom_id res chain seq x y z
N MET A 1 10.25 2.79 6.98
CA MET A 1 9.34 3.55 7.88
C MET A 1 8.34 2.56 8.49
N PHE A 2 7.39 2.96 9.34
CA PHE A 2 6.24 2.09 9.62
C PHE A 2 5.24 2.15 8.44
N ALA A 3 4.29 1.20 8.43
CA ALA A 3 3.33 1.04 7.35
C ALA A 3 2.55 2.32 7.03
N VAL A 4 2.16 3.10 8.06
CA VAL A 4 1.41 4.35 7.88
C VAL A 4 2.18 5.41 7.12
N GLY A 5 3.50 5.51 7.35
CA GLY A 5 4.38 6.37 6.59
C GLY A 5 4.45 5.98 5.12
N HIS A 6 4.57 4.68 4.83
CA HIS A 6 4.58 4.15 3.46
C HIS A 6 3.24 4.35 2.74
N PHE A 7 2.10 4.17 3.41
CA PHE A 7 0.80 4.47 2.82
C PHE A 7 0.64 5.95 2.47
N ALA A 8 1.02 6.81 3.42
CA ALA A 8 0.92 8.25 3.22
C ALA A 8 1.80 8.69 2.04
N LEU A 9 3.07 8.30 2.05
CA LEU A 9 4.02 8.64 0.99
C LEU A 9 3.63 8.00 -0.36
N GLY A 10 3.22 6.74 -0.36
CA GLY A 10 2.71 6.02 -1.51
C GLY A 10 1.52 6.71 -2.14
N TYR A 11 0.52 7.09 -1.34
CA TYR A 11 -0.64 7.83 -1.83
C TYR A 11 -0.27 9.20 -2.38
N ILE A 12 0.49 10.01 -1.64
CA ILE A 12 0.88 11.37 -2.06
C ILE A 12 1.63 11.32 -3.39
N SER A 13 2.67 10.50 -3.46
CA SER A 13 3.52 10.38 -4.65
C SER A 13 2.76 9.84 -5.86
N SER A 14 1.91 8.83 -5.66
CA SER A 14 1.05 8.30 -6.73
C SER A 14 0.02 9.30 -7.21
N LYS A 15 -0.61 10.06 -6.30
CA LYS A 15 -1.62 11.06 -6.63
C LYS A 15 -1.02 12.19 -7.46
N LEU A 16 0.10 12.75 -7.00
CA LEU A 16 0.83 13.78 -7.74
C LEU A 16 1.26 13.28 -9.13
N THR A 17 1.81 12.08 -9.19
CA THR A 17 2.19 11.45 -10.47
C THR A 17 0.99 11.31 -11.38
N ALA A 18 -0.15 10.83 -10.86
CA ALA A 18 -1.36 10.62 -11.62
C ALA A 18 -1.97 11.92 -12.16
N GLU A 19 -1.88 13.01 -11.41
CA GLU A 19 -2.29 14.34 -11.86
C GLU A 19 -1.40 14.85 -13.00
N VAL A 20 -0.08 14.72 -12.86
CA VAL A 20 0.90 15.11 -13.89
C VAL A 20 0.71 14.30 -15.16
N THR A 21 0.50 12.98 -15.06
CA THR A 21 0.29 12.09 -16.22
C THR A 21 -1.15 12.06 -16.73
N LYS A 22 -2.08 12.76 -16.06
CA LYS A 22 -3.53 12.77 -16.37
C LYS A 22 -4.14 11.36 -16.39
N THR A 23 -3.77 10.54 -15.43
CA THR A 23 -4.21 9.13 -15.32
C THR A 23 -5.20 8.96 -14.18
N ARG A 24 -6.18 8.07 -14.34
CA ARG A 24 -7.09 7.72 -13.24
C ARG A 24 -6.38 6.79 -12.28
N LEU A 25 -6.19 7.24 -11.04
CA LEU A 25 -5.50 6.47 -10.01
C LEU A 25 -6.44 5.45 -9.36
N ASN A 26 -6.00 4.20 -9.29
CA ASN A 26 -6.61 3.19 -8.42
C ASN A 26 -5.92 3.24 -7.06
N ILE A 27 -6.55 3.89 -6.09
CA ILE A 27 -5.95 4.17 -4.78
C ILE A 27 -5.68 2.88 -3.99
N PRO A 28 -6.61 1.91 -3.87
CA PRO A 28 -6.31 0.61 -3.27
C PRO A 28 -5.06 -0.08 -3.81
N LEU A 29 -4.90 -0.08 -5.14
CA LEU A 29 -3.72 -0.68 -5.78
C LEU A 29 -2.44 0.09 -5.44
N ALA A 30 -2.47 1.42 -5.47
CA ALA A 30 -1.32 2.24 -5.12
C ALA A 30 -0.88 2.03 -3.66
N LEU A 31 -1.83 1.99 -2.72
CA LEU A 31 -1.56 1.71 -1.31
C LEU A 31 -0.99 0.31 -1.11
N THR A 32 -1.52 -0.69 -1.82
CA THR A 32 -1.00 -2.06 -1.77
C THR A 32 0.44 -2.12 -2.27
N LEU A 33 0.73 -1.50 -3.41
CA LEU A 33 2.09 -1.45 -3.96
C LEU A 33 3.07 -0.68 -3.07
N SER A 34 2.57 0.31 -2.30
CA SER A 34 3.41 1.08 -1.38
C SER A 34 3.97 0.31 -0.20
N ILE A 35 3.42 -0.87 0.10
CA ILE A 35 3.83 -1.72 1.22
C ILE A 35 4.21 -3.14 0.78
N ILE A 36 3.96 -3.53 -0.47
CA ILE A 36 4.27 -4.88 -0.94
C ILE A 36 5.75 -5.28 -0.75
N PRO A 37 6.75 -4.38 -0.78
CA PRO A 37 8.13 -4.79 -0.53
C PRO A 37 8.33 -5.43 0.85
N ASP A 38 7.68 -4.89 1.89
CA ASP A 38 7.77 -5.36 3.29
C ASP A 38 7.12 -6.73 3.54
N VAL A 39 6.41 -7.28 2.56
CA VAL A 39 5.90 -8.67 2.67
C VAL A 39 7.06 -9.66 2.79
N ASP A 40 8.27 -9.28 2.34
CA ASP A 40 9.48 -10.08 2.53
C ASP A 40 9.82 -10.38 3.99
N ILE A 41 9.46 -9.50 4.95
CA ILE A 41 9.67 -9.71 6.38
C ILE A 41 8.95 -10.98 6.86
N LEU A 42 7.86 -11.35 6.19
CA LEU A 42 7.06 -12.53 6.53
C LEU A 42 7.58 -13.82 5.88
N ILE A 43 8.59 -13.74 5.01
CA ILE A 43 9.12 -14.86 4.22
C ILE A 43 10.51 -15.24 4.78
N PRO A 44 10.63 -16.35 5.53
CA PRO A 44 11.87 -16.67 6.28
C PRO A 44 13.16 -16.79 5.46
N PHE A 45 13.05 -17.07 4.16
CA PHE A 45 14.18 -17.28 3.26
C PHE A 45 14.46 -16.08 2.34
N LEU A 46 13.73 -14.98 2.49
CA LEU A 46 13.92 -13.77 1.70
C LEU A 46 14.58 -12.70 2.56
N GLU A 47 15.74 -12.21 2.12
CA GLU A 47 16.43 -11.12 2.82
C GLU A 47 15.60 -9.84 2.73
N HIS A 48 15.12 -9.36 3.88
CA HIS A 48 14.43 -8.08 3.97
C HIS A 48 15.35 -6.95 3.49
N ARG A 49 14.82 -6.04 2.68
CA ARG A 49 15.56 -4.96 1.98
C ARG A 49 16.55 -5.44 0.92
N GLY A 50 16.39 -6.68 0.48
CA GLY A 50 17.08 -7.26 -0.67
C GLY A 50 16.28 -7.08 -1.97
N PRO A 51 15.93 -8.17 -2.69
CA PRO A 51 15.33 -8.11 -4.02
C PRO A 51 14.04 -7.28 -4.15
N THR A 52 13.19 -7.31 -3.14
CA THR A 52 11.88 -6.61 -3.08
C THR A 52 12.02 -5.10 -2.96
N HIS A 53 13.15 -4.63 -2.46
CA HIS A 53 13.46 -3.20 -2.27
C HIS A 53 14.43 -2.66 -3.33
N SER A 54 14.77 -3.48 -4.33
CA SER A 54 15.65 -3.07 -5.41
C SER A 54 14.88 -2.31 -6.49
N ILE A 55 15.44 -1.16 -6.89
CA ILE A 55 14.91 -0.41 -8.04
C ILE A 55 15.10 -1.18 -9.34
N ILE A 56 16.16 -1.98 -9.46
CA ILE A 56 16.42 -2.79 -10.66
C ILE A 56 15.33 -3.86 -10.80
N THR A 57 15.00 -4.56 -9.71
CA THR A 57 13.90 -5.54 -9.70
C THR A 57 12.57 -4.86 -10.05
N ALA A 58 12.28 -3.71 -9.44
CA ALA A 58 11.06 -2.95 -9.73
C ALA A 58 10.99 -2.56 -11.21
N ILE A 59 12.08 -2.05 -11.80
CA ILE A 59 12.14 -1.69 -13.23
C ILE A 59 11.88 -2.92 -14.09
N ILE A 60 12.55 -4.06 -13.84
CA ILE A 60 12.38 -5.28 -14.63
C ILE A 60 10.92 -5.75 -14.62
N ILE A 61 10.28 -5.77 -13.45
CA ILE A 61 8.86 -6.15 -13.32
C ILE A 61 7.96 -5.16 -14.08
N PHE A 62 8.29 -3.87 -14.03
CA PHE A 62 7.45 -2.82 -14.62
C PHE A 62 7.70 -2.57 -16.11
N ILE A 63 8.82 -2.99 -16.69
CA ILE A 63 9.10 -2.89 -18.14
C ILE A 63 7.92 -3.41 -18.97
N PRO A 64 7.45 -4.67 -18.82
CA PRO A 64 6.32 -5.15 -19.62
C PRO A 64 5.06 -4.32 -19.37
N LEU A 65 4.80 -3.88 -18.14
CA LEU A 65 3.64 -3.05 -17.83
C LEU A 65 3.72 -1.69 -18.55
N PHE A 66 4.89 -1.05 -18.55
CA PHE A 66 5.13 0.21 -19.26
C PHE A 66 4.97 0.05 -20.78
N THR A 67 5.39 -1.08 -21.35
CA THR A 67 5.19 -1.31 -22.80
C THR A 67 3.72 -1.39 -23.18
N VAL A 68 2.88 -2.01 -22.33
CA VAL A 68 1.45 -2.23 -22.59
C VAL A 68 0.60 -1.01 -22.23
N TRP A 69 0.75 -0.47 -21.02
CA TRP A 69 -0.13 0.58 -20.49
C TRP A 69 0.52 1.97 -20.41
N ARG A 70 1.79 2.10 -20.82
CA ARG A 70 2.50 3.38 -20.98
C ARG A 70 2.48 4.20 -19.68
N SER A 71 2.23 5.50 -19.77
CA SER A 71 2.21 6.44 -18.65
C SER A 71 1.16 6.11 -17.58
N LYS A 72 0.14 5.30 -17.88
CA LYS A 72 -0.87 4.87 -16.89
C LYS A 72 -0.27 4.04 -15.75
N VAL A 73 0.89 3.42 -15.97
CA VAL A 73 1.58 2.61 -14.97
C VAL A 73 2.40 3.46 -14.00
N LEU A 74 2.80 4.67 -14.42
CA LEU A 74 3.78 5.47 -13.68
C LEU A 74 3.39 5.76 -12.23
N PRO A 75 2.12 6.10 -11.88
CA PRO A 75 1.73 6.29 -10.50
C PRO A 75 1.96 5.06 -9.62
N TYR A 76 1.72 3.86 -10.17
CA TYR A 76 1.88 2.59 -9.47
C TYR A 76 3.35 2.19 -9.32
N PHE A 77 4.16 2.48 -10.33
CA PHE A 77 5.61 2.32 -10.23
C PHE A 77 6.17 3.22 -9.12
N VAL A 78 5.77 4.49 -9.11
CA VAL A 78 6.15 5.45 -8.07
C VAL A 78 5.67 4.98 -6.69
N ALA A 79 4.44 4.46 -6.59
CA ALA A 79 3.91 3.87 -5.36
C ALA A 79 4.83 2.77 -4.80
N LEU A 80 5.34 1.90 -5.67
CA LEU A 80 6.25 0.82 -5.30
C LEU A 80 7.63 1.37 -4.91
N VAL A 81 8.29 2.13 -5.79
CA VAL A 81 9.69 2.49 -5.60
C VAL A 81 9.91 3.56 -4.53
N GLN A 82 8.91 4.38 -4.19
CA GLN A 82 9.03 5.30 -3.05
C GLN A 82 9.38 4.56 -1.76
N HIS A 83 8.91 3.30 -1.63
CA HIS A 83 9.10 2.49 -0.45
C HIS A 83 10.59 2.41 -0.12
N SER A 84 11.40 2.04 -1.12
CA SER A 84 12.84 1.84 -0.96
C SER A 84 13.65 3.11 -1.23
N LEU A 85 13.25 3.94 -2.21
CA LEU A 85 14.02 5.12 -2.61
C LEU A 85 13.92 6.29 -1.65
N ILE A 86 12.82 6.38 -0.90
CA ILE A 86 12.56 7.50 -0.01
C ILE A 86 12.31 6.97 1.39
N GLY A 87 11.29 6.13 1.55
CA GLY A 87 10.83 5.70 2.87
C GLY A 87 11.93 5.00 3.65
N ASP A 88 12.35 3.84 3.18
CA ASP A 88 13.40 3.06 3.83
C ASP A 88 14.78 3.66 3.63
N PHE A 89 15.02 4.40 2.54
CA PHE A 89 16.30 5.07 2.33
C PHE A 89 16.60 6.02 3.48
N ILE A 90 15.58 6.76 3.94
CA ILE A 90 15.68 7.65 5.10
C ILE A 90 15.59 6.82 6.38
N ALA A 91 14.53 6.01 6.53
CA ALA A 91 14.19 5.33 7.78
C ALA A 91 14.60 3.85 7.78
N GLY A 92 15.57 3.51 8.62
CA GLY A 92 16.12 2.16 8.76
C GLY A 92 17.31 1.90 7.82
N GLY A 93 17.27 2.41 6.58
CA GLY A 93 18.37 2.31 5.62
C GLY A 93 18.77 0.86 5.32
N ARG A 94 20.04 0.66 4.98
CA ARG A 94 20.64 -0.66 4.71
C ARG A 94 19.97 -1.45 3.58
N ILE A 95 19.62 -0.77 2.49
CA ILE A 95 18.87 -1.36 1.37
C ILE A 95 19.83 -1.80 0.28
N GLN A 96 19.65 -3.00 -0.26
CA GLN A 96 20.35 -3.45 -1.47
C GLN A 96 19.69 -2.86 -2.73
N LEU A 97 19.73 -1.53 -2.86
CA LEU A 97 18.96 -0.78 -3.87
C LEU A 97 19.24 -1.24 -5.31
N LEU A 98 20.47 -1.68 -5.58
CA LEU A 98 20.96 -2.08 -6.90
C LEU A 98 21.09 -3.61 -7.06
N TRP A 99 20.50 -4.41 -6.17
CA TRP A 99 20.43 -5.86 -6.33
C TRP A 99 19.76 -6.21 -7.67
N PRO A 100 20.22 -7.23 -8.43
CA PRO A 100 21.25 -8.22 -8.11
C PRO A 100 22.67 -7.83 -8.54
N PHE A 101 22.89 -6.63 -9.11
CA PHE A 101 24.20 -6.27 -9.63
C PHE A 101 25.23 -6.02 -8.54
N THR A 102 24.78 -5.58 -7.36
CA THR A 102 25.62 -5.45 -6.17
C THR A 102 24.80 -5.70 -4.91
N HIS A 103 25.45 -6.22 -3.87
CA HIS A 103 24.90 -6.36 -2.53
C HIS A 103 25.25 -5.17 -1.62
N GLN A 104 25.83 -4.09 -2.18
CA GLN A 104 26.10 -2.88 -1.42
C GLN A 104 24.80 -2.30 -0.86
N VAL A 105 24.86 -1.87 0.40
CA VAL A 105 23.74 -1.30 1.13
C VAL A 105 23.75 0.22 1.08
N TYR A 106 22.55 0.81 1.01
CA TYR A 106 22.34 2.26 0.90
C TYR A 106 21.32 2.77 1.92
N GLY A 107 21.43 4.04 2.31
CA GLY A 107 20.46 4.74 3.16
C GLY A 107 21.11 5.59 4.26
N ILE A 108 20.32 6.46 4.89
CA ILE A 108 20.72 7.37 5.98
C ILE A 108 20.66 6.67 7.36
N GLU A 109 19.93 5.55 7.45
CA GLU A 109 19.80 4.73 8.67
C GLU A 109 19.19 5.46 9.88
N VAL A 110 18.28 6.41 9.65
CA VAL A 110 17.51 7.01 10.74
C VAL A 110 16.67 5.91 11.39
N SER A 111 16.87 5.67 12.69
CA SER A 111 16.11 4.64 13.40
C SER A 111 14.60 4.82 13.21
N ILE A 112 13.89 3.75 12.85
CA ILE A 112 12.45 3.77 12.61
C ILE A 112 11.66 4.19 13.86
N LYS A 113 12.22 3.99 15.07
CA LYS A 113 11.62 4.43 16.34
C LYS A 113 12.09 5.81 16.82
N SER A 114 12.95 6.49 16.05
CA SER A 114 13.44 7.82 16.43
C SER A 114 12.33 8.87 16.39
N SER A 115 12.49 9.94 17.18
CA SER A 115 11.60 11.10 17.15
C SER A 115 11.57 11.76 15.77
N THR A 116 12.71 11.80 15.07
CA THR A 116 12.80 12.31 13.69
C THR A 116 11.94 11.50 12.74
N ASN A 117 12.03 10.17 12.76
CA ASN A 117 11.18 9.33 11.90
C ASN A 117 9.70 9.50 12.27
N MET A 118 9.35 9.45 13.55
CA MET A 118 7.96 9.64 13.98
C MET A 118 7.39 10.99 13.52
N ALA A 119 8.16 12.07 13.62
CA ALA A 119 7.74 13.39 13.13
C ALA A 119 7.52 13.39 11.61
N LEU A 120 8.40 12.75 10.83
CA LEU A 120 8.23 12.60 9.38
C LEU A 120 6.97 11.80 9.04
N GLU A 121 6.70 10.71 9.75
CA GLU A 121 5.48 9.92 9.55
C GLU A 121 4.23 10.72 9.84
N TRP A 122 4.22 11.51 10.91
CA TRP A 122 3.12 12.41 11.22
C TRP A 122 2.90 13.49 10.15
N ILE A 123 3.97 14.11 9.65
CA ILE A 123 3.88 15.11 8.58
C ILE A 123 3.30 14.49 7.31
N LEU A 124 3.81 13.33 6.90
CA LEU A 124 3.31 12.61 5.72
C LEU A 124 1.85 12.19 5.91
N PHE A 125 1.52 11.61 7.07
CA PHE A 125 0.16 11.21 7.41
C PHE A 125 -0.81 12.39 7.32
N LEU A 126 -0.54 13.49 8.02
CA LEU A 126 -1.42 14.67 8.01
C LEU A 126 -1.56 15.25 6.60
N THR A 127 -0.46 15.32 5.84
CA THR A 127 -0.48 15.75 4.44
C THR A 127 -1.36 14.85 3.59
N SER A 128 -1.25 13.53 3.76
CA SER A 128 -2.05 12.56 3.03
C SER A 128 -3.55 12.69 3.35
N VAL A 129 -3.91 12.89 4.62
CA VAL A 129 -5.29 13.10 5.07
C VAL A 129 -5.87 14.38 4.46
N ILE A 130 -5.11 15.47 4.46
CA ILE A 130 -5.54 16.74 3.83
C ILE A 130 -5.80 16.54 2.33
N ILE A 131 -4.91 15.84 1.63
CA ILE A 131 -5.06 15.58 0.19
C ILE A 131 -6.24 14.65 -0.07
N LEU A 132 -6.40 13.56 0.70
CA LEU A 132 -7.54 12.64 0.63
C LEU A 132 -8.88 13.37 0.78
N TRP A 133 -8.95 14.29 1.75
CA TRP A 133 -10.15 15.09 1.98
C TRP A 133 -10.43 16.05 0.83
N LYS A 134 -9.44 16.86 0.43
CA LYS A 134 -9.59 17.88 -0.62
C LYS A 134 -9.93 17.28 -1.99
N SER A 135 -9.30 16.16 -2.34
CA SER A 135 -9.56 15.45 -3.60
C SER A 135 -10.85 14.65 -3.60
N ARG A 136 -11.51 14.50 -2.44
CA ARG A 136 -12.67 13.61 -2.21
C ARG A 136 -12.35 12.13 -2.44
N ASP A 137 -11.08 11.77 -2.45
CA ASP A 137 -10.60 10.41 -2.67
C ASP A 137 -11.05 9.44 -1.57
N ILE A 138 -11.43 9.95 -0.38
CA ILE A 138 -12.08 9.16 0.69
C ILE A 138 -13.32 8.42 0.16
N GLN A 139 -14.05 9.01 -0.78
CA GLN A 139 -15.24 8.38 -1.36
C GLN A 139 -14.92 7.08 -2.10
N THR A 140 -13.69 6.93 -2.63
CA THR A 140 -13.22 5.70 -3.28
C THR A 140 -13.29 4.50 -2.34
N PHE A 141 -13.01 4.72 -1.04
CA PHE A 141 -13.04 3.66 -0.03
C PHE A 141 -14.47 3.32 0.43
N LEU A 142 -15.39 4.29 0.35
CA LEU A 142 -16.77 4.14 0.83
C LEU A 142 -17.74 3.68 -0.26
N GLN A 143 -17.30 3.62 -1.52
CA GLN A 143 -18.08 3.09 -2.63
C GLN A 143 -17.67 1.65 -2.94
N PRO A 144 -18.63 0.73 -3.18
CA PRO A 144 -18.29 -0.64 -3.53
C PRO A 144 -17.52 -0.72 -4.85
N HIS A 145 -16.30 -1.22 -4.81
CA HIS A 145 -15.45 -1.44 -5.98
C HIS A 145 -14.52 -2.63 -5.75
N ASN A 146 -14.49 -3.59 -6.69
CA ASN A 146 -13.74 -4.84 -6.54
C ASN A 146 -12.24 -4.63 -6.22
N SER A 147 -11.63 -3.52 -6.64
CA SER A 147 -10.23 -3.23 -6.30
C SER A 147 -9.99 -2.90 -4.83
N ASN A 148 -11.01 -2.50 -4.08
CA ASN A 148 -10.89 -2.29 -2.64
C ASN A 148 -10.54 -3.60 -1.91
N LEU A 149 -10.82 -4.78 -2.50
CA LEU A 149 -10.36 -6.06 -1.97
C LEU A 149 -8.83 -6.14 -1.85
N LEU A 150 -8.08 -5.38 -2.65
CA LEU A 150 -6.62 -5.28 -2.53
C LEU A 150 -6.20 -4.70 -1.17
N LEU A 151 -7.05 -3.89 -0.53
CA LEU A 151 -6.81 -3.34 0.81
C LEU A 151 -6.71 -4.42 1.90
N PHE A 152 -7.02 -5.68 1.58
CA PHE A 152 -6.76 -6.80 2.48
C PHE A 152 -5.29 -6.81 2.92
N ILE A 153 -4.34 -6.63 1.98
CA ILE A 153 -2.91 -6.58 2.29
C ILE A 153 -2.59 -5.40 3.23
N PRO A 154 -2.87 -4.12 2.87
CA PRO A 154 -2.74 -2.98 3.77
C PRO A 154 -3.37 -3.16 5.15
N THR A 155 -4.56 -3.76 5.22
CA THR A 155 -5.27 -3.99 6.49
C THR A 155 -4.44 -4.87 7.43
N PHE A 156 -3.93 -6.02 6.95
CA PHE A 156 -3.11 -6.90 7.78
C PHE A 156 -1.76 -6.28 8.15
N THR A 157 -1.14 -5.53 7.24
CA THR A 157 0.14 -4.87 7.53
C THR A 157 0.04 -3.79 8.61
N VAL A 158 -1.14 -3.21 8.85
CA VAL A 158 -1.36 -2.28 9.97
C VAL A 158 -1.84 -3.02 11.21
N LEU A 159 -2.72 -4.01 11.04
CA LEU A 159 -3.34 -4.74 12.14
C LEU A 159 -2.31 -5.53 12.95
N LEU A 160 -1.44 -6.30 12.29
CA LEU A 160 -0.52 -7.20 12.99
C LEU A 160 0.49 -6.43 13.86
N PRO A 161 1.20 -5.39 13.37
CA PRO A 161 2.16 -4.67 14.20
C PRO A 161 1.49 -3.90 15.34
N THR A 162 0.29 -3.38 15.09
CA THR A 162 -0.42 -2.53 16.07
C THR A 162 -0.96 -3.33 17.25
N PHE A 163 -1.56 -4.50 17.00
CA PHE A 163 -2.27 -5.27 18.04
C PHE A 163 -1.51 -6.50 18.53
N LEU A 164 -0.60 -7.04 17.71
CA LEU A 164 0.14 -8.27 18.02
C LEU A 164 1.65 -8.05 18.13
N ALA A 165 2.13 -6.81 17.95
CA ALA A 165 3.56 -6.48 17.91
C ALA A 165 4.36 -7.36 16.91
N TYR A 166 3.71 -7.75 15.81
CA TYR A 166 4.26 -8.65 14.81
C TYR A 166 4.24 -8.02 13.41
N PRO A 167 5.33 -8.06 12.63
CA PRO A 167 6.66 -8.58 13.01
C PRO A 167 7.46 -7.60 13.89
N LEU A 168 6.96 -6.38 14.08
CA LEU A 168 7.62 -5.30 14.81
C LEU A 168 6.61 -4.60 15.73
N ASP A 169 7.10 -4.03 16.83
CA ASP A 169 6.31 -3.22 17.75
C ASP A 169 6.26 -1.74 17.31
N VAL A 170 5.05 -1.20 17.28
CA VAL A 170 4.77 0.18 16.87
C VAL A 170 4.79 1.11 18.09
N PRO A 171 5.51 2.25 18.05
CA PRO A 171 5.45 3.26 19.10
C PRO A 171 4.02 3.77 19.33
N LEU A 172 3.62 3.95 20.59
CA LEU A 172 2.30 4.46 20.96
C LEU A 172 1.96 5.80 20.27
N ALA A 173 2.96 6.63 20.01
CA ALA A 173 2.78 7.91 19.31
C ALA A 173 2.28 7.76 17.86
N LEU A 174 2.46 6.61 17.21
CA LEU A 174 1.98 6.32 15.86
C LEU A 174 0.67 5.52 15.86
N LEU A 175 0.11 5.20 17.02
CA LEU A 175 -1.14 4.46 17.13
C LEU A 175 -2.33 5.17 16.44
N PRO A 176 -2.53 6.51 16.57
CA PRO A 176 -3.67 7.15 15.93
C PRO A 176 -3.68 7.06 14.39
N PRO A 177 -2.56 7.30 13.66
CA PRO A 177 -2.47 7.04 12.23
C PRO A 177 -2.81 5.59 11.84
N HIS A 178 -2.33 4.61 12.63
CA HIS A 178 -2.60 3.19 12.38
C HIS A 178 -4.09 2.88 12.52
N ILE A 179 -4.72 3.33 13.61
CA ILE A 179 -6.17 3.12 13.84
C ILE A 179 -7.00 3.77 12.74
N LEU A 180 -6.64 4.97 12.29
CA LEU A 180 -7.39 5.66 11.23
C LEU A 180 -7.34 4.88 9.91
N PHE A 181 -6.15 4.49 9.45
CA PHE A 181 -6.02 3.71 8.22
C PHE A 181 -6.66 2.33 8.34
N LEU A 182 -6.48 1.65 9.47
CA LEU A 182 -7.09 0.35 9.71
C LEU A 182 -8.62 0.43 9.64
N THR A 183 -9.21 1.45 10.25
CA THR A 183 -10.66 1.68 10.22
C THR A 183 -11.13 1.93 8.79
N LEU A 184 -10.45 2.81 8.06
CA LEU A 184 -10.78 3.15 6.68
C LEU A 184 -10.75 1.90 5.78
N PHE A 185 -9.68 1.11 5.86
CA PHE A 185 -9.52 -0.09 5.03
C PHE A 185 -10.51 -1.18 5.42
N SER A 186 -10.73 -1.40 6.71
CA SER A 186 -11.70 -2.39 7.21
C SER A 186 -13.12 -2.07 6.77
N VAL A 187 -13.54 -0.80 6.89
CA VAL A 187 -14.86 -0.36 6.42
C VAL A 187 -15.00 -0.57 4.92
N SER A 188 -13.97 -0.22 4.14
CA SER A 188 -13.96 -0.42 2.69
C SER A 188 -14.13 -1.90 2.31
N LEU A 189 -13.38 -2.80 2.96
CA LEU A 189 -13.49 -4.24 2.74
C LEU A 189 -14.87 -4.80 3.11
N LEU A 190 -15.44 -4.36 4.24
CA LEU A 190 -16.77 -4.81 4.68
C LEU A 190 -17.87 -4.41 3.69
N ILE A 191 -17.78 -3.21 3.10
CA ILE A 191 -18.72 -2.75 2.07
C ILE A 191 -18.68 -3.69 0.86
N ASP A 192 -17.50 -4.04 0.37
CA ASP A 192 -17.34 -4.90 -0.79
C ASP A 192 -17.69 -6.37 -0.52
N VAL A 193 -17.32 -6.91 0.64
CA VAL A 193 -17.73 -8.26 1.05
C VAL A 193 -19.26 -8.37 1.16
N LYS A 194 -19.92 -7.35 1.73
CA LYS A 194 -21.39 -7.31 1.81
C LYS A 194 -22.02 -7.29 0.42
N ARG A 195 -21.48 -6.48 -0.50
CA ARG A 195 -21.96 -6.43 -1.89
C ARG A 195 -21.82 -7.80 -2.57
N ILE A 196 -20.64 -8.41 -2.49
CA ILE A 196 -20.36 -9.71 -3.12
C ILE A 196 -21.27 -10.81 -2.55
N SER A 197 -21.47 -10.83 -1.23
CA SER A 197 -22.40 -11.77 -0.59
C SER A 197 -23.83 -11.59 -1.09
N HIS A 198 -24.32 -10.35 -1.18
CA HIS A 198 -25.64 -10.05 -1.73
C HIS A 198 -25.77 -10.50 -3.19
N ASP A 199 -24.79 -10.17 -4.03
CA ASP A 199 -24.78 -10.55 -5.45
C ASP A 199 -24.78 -12.08 -5.61
N PHE A 200 -24.00 -12.81 -4.80
CA PHE A 200 -23.99 -14.27 -4.77
C PHE A 200 -25.36 -14.88 -4.42
N HIS A 201 -26.04 -14.36 -3.38
CA HIS A 201 -27.37 -14.83 -2.98
C HIS A 201 -28.44 -14.57 -4.05
N THR A 202 -28.43 -13.41 -4.68
CA THR A 202 -29.41 -13.08 -5.73
C THR A 202 -29.23 -13.94 -6.99
N THR A 203 -27.99 -14.25 -7.35
CA THR A 203 -27.68 -15.08 -8.53
C THR A 203 -28.15 -16.53 -8.31
N ASN A 204 -27.84 -17.11 -7.14
CA ASN A 204 -28.27 -18.47 -6.79
C ASN A 204 -29.81 -18.62 -6.74
N ASN A 205 -30.52 -17.61 -6.24
CA ASN A 205 -31.99 -17.64 -6.23
C ASN A 205 -32.59 -17.63 -7.64
N LYS A 206 -32.00 -16.88 -8.58
CA LYS A 206 -32.45 -16.87 -9.99
C LYS A 206 -32.23 -18.21 -10.68
N ASP A 207 -31.10 -18.87 -10.43
CA ASP A 207 -30.81 -20.19 -11.02
C ASP A 207 -31.70 -21.30 -10.45
N CYS A 208 -32.00 -21.25 -9.15
CA CYS A 208 -32.95 -22.18 -8.52
C CYS A 208 -34.38 -21.99 -9.08
N SER A 209 -34.80 -20.75 -9.33
CA SER A 209 -36.09 -20.47 -9.97
C SER A 209 -36.15 -20.99 -11.40
N LYS A 210 -35.07 -20.88 -12.19
CA LYS A 210 -35.02 -21.41 -13.56
C LYS A 210 -35.06 -22.94 -13.61
N ARG A 211 -34.40 -23.64 -12.68
CA ARG A 211 -34.44 -25.11 -12.61
C ARG A 211 -35.79 -25.68 -12.21
N LYS A 212 -36.65 -24.92 -11.52
CA LYS A 212 -38.02 -25.34 -11.19
C LYS A 212 -39.02 -25.19 -12.34
N MET A 213 -38.63 -24.53 -13.43
CA MET A 213 -39.49 -24.30 -14.62
C MET A 213 -39.19 -25.29 -15.77
N HIS A 214 -38.26 -26.22 -15.57
CA HIS A 214 -37.96 -27.33 -16.47
C HIS A 214 -38.22 -28.66 -15.75
#